data_AF-A0A4R6QGV1-F1
#
_entry.id   AF-A0A4R6QGV1-F1
#
_cell.length_a   1.000
_cell.length_b   1.000
_cell.length_c   1.000
_cell.angle_alpha   90.00
_cell.angle_beta   90.00
_cell.angle_gamma   90.00
#
_symmetry.space_group_name_H-M   'P 1'
#
loop_
_entity.id
_entity.type
_entity.pdbx_description
1 polymer ?
#
loop_
_entity_poly.entity_id
_entity_poly.type
_entity_poly.pdbx_seq_one_letter_code
_entity_poly.pdbx_strand_id
1 'polypeptide(L)'
;MPYGMGLHPWFVRESDTQIQFNSKSRWEPQAEQPPSFEMPLHCGDRNHFGEPQRLPSGLIDHAYAGWDGHARIRWPSRGLALEMRATDSSNHLVVYSPPQQATHGFVCLEPVTHRNGAHIAADPLVQGLVELRRGQHLELEVSLVVTSDLI
;
A
#
# COMPACT_ATOMS: atom_id res chain seq x y z
N MET A 1 -7.42 21.25 -12.75
CA MET A 1 -8.04 20.52 -11.62
C MET A 1 -6.98 19.62 -11.01
N PRO A 2 -7.02 19.35 -9.70
CA PRO A 2 -6.13 18.38 -9.06
C PRO A 2 -6.58 16.95 -9.38
N TYR A 3 -5.63 16.08 -9.70
CA TYR A 3 -5.83 14.68 -10.04
C TYR A 3 -4.87 13.80 -9.26
N GLY A 4 -5.24 12.53 -9.11
CA GLY A 4 -4.41 11.49 -8.55
C GLY A 4 -4.75 10.16 -9.22
N MET A 5 -3.87 9.18 -9.06
CA MET A 5 -4.09 7.84 -9.61
C MET A 5 -3.74 6.78 -8.59
N GLY A 6 -4.36 5.61 -8.78
CA GLY A 6 -4.05 4.42 -8.02
C GLY A 6 -4.45 3.18 -8.79
N LEU A 7 -3.86 2.05 -8.42
CA LEU A 7 -4.26 0.73 -8.88
C LEU A 7 -4.69 -0.10 -7.67
N HIS A 8 -5.64 -1.01 -7.89
CA HIS A 8 -6.15 -1.90 -6.85
C HIS A 8 -5.93 -3.37 -7.22
N PRO A 9 -4.67 -3.84 -7.32
CA PRO A 9 -4.37 -5.23 -7.64
C PRO A 9 -4.69 -6.17 -6.48
N TRP A 10 -5.21 -7.35 -6.80
CA TRP A 10 -5.59 -8.38 -5.83
C TRP A 10 -4.61 -9.54 -5.94
N PHE A 11 -4.01 -9.92 -4.82
CA PHE A 11 -3.07 -11.03 -4.73
C PHE A 11 -3.62 -12.14 -3.85
N VAL A 12 -3.29 -13.39 -4.20
CA VAL A 12 -3.66 -14.55 -3.39
C VAL A 12 -3.03 -14.44 -2.01
N ARG A 13 -3.82 -14.69 -0.95
CA ARG A 13 -3.33 -14.80 0.42
C ARG A 13 -3.49 -16.22 0.92
N GLU A 14 -2.38 -16.81 1.34
CA GLU A 14 -2.26 -18.12 1.97
C GLU A 14 -1.79 -17.96 3.43
N SER A 15 -1.77 -19.06 4.18
CA SER A 15 -1.39 -19.05 5.60
C SER A 15 0.04 -18.62 5.87
N ASP A 16 0.92 -18.76 4.89
CA ASP A 16 2.33 -18.41 4.96
C ASP A 16 2.70 -17.23 4.05
N THR A 17 1.72 -16.57 3.42
CA THR A 17 1.97 -15.36 2.62
C THR A 17 2.62 -14.30 3.49
N GLN A 18 3.76 -13.80 3.02
CA GLN A 18 4.49 -12.70 3.63
C GLN A 18 4.44 -11.49 2.72
N ILE A 19 4.35 -10.30 3.31
CA ILE A 19 4.54 -9.05 2.59
C ILE A 19 5.68 -8.25 3.21
N GLN A 20 6.33 -7.43 2.40
CA GLN A 20 7.39 -6.52 2.82
C GLN A 20 7.32 -5.23 1.99
N PHE A 21 7.44 -4.08 2.65
CA PHE A 21 7.64 -2.77 2.03
C PHE A 21 8.10 -1.76 3.07
N ASN A 22 8.83 -0.72 2.65
CA ASN A 22 9.27 0.34 3.54
C ASN A 22 8.29 1.52 3.50
N SER A 23 7.92 2.05 4.66
CA SER A 23 7.09 3.25 4.77
C SER A 23 7.49 4.02 6.02
N LYS A 24 7.36 5.34 6.00
CA LYS A 24 7.70 6.21 7.14
C LYS A 24 6.60 6.30 8.17
N SER A 25 5.35 6.14 7.73
CA SER A 25 4.18 6.42 8.54
C SER A 25 2.95 5.67 8.02
N ARG A 26 1.90 5.65 8.84
CA ARG A 26 0.61 5.08 8.50
C ARG A 26 -0.52 5.94 9.01
N TRP A 27 -1.60 5.98 8.27
CA TRP A 27 -2.85 6.56 8.70
C TRP A 27 -3.61 5.59 9.60
N GLU A 28 -3.87 6.02 10.83
CA GLU A 28 -4.71 5.28 11.76
C GLU A 28 -6.16 5.76 11.66
N PRO A 29 -7.13 4.85 11.52
CA PRO A 29 -8.53 5.21 11.69
C PRO A 29 -8.75 5.61 13.16
N GLN A 30 -9.25 6.83 13.38
CA GLN A 30 -9.74 7.20 14.70
C GLN A 30 -11.13 6.58 14.89
N ALA A 31 -11.36 5.95 16.04
CA ALA A 31 -12.56 5.14 16.29
C ALA A 31 -13.89 5.88 16.08
N GLU A 32 -13.91 7.22 16.16
CA GLU A 32 -15.17 7.97 16.18
C GLU A 32 -15.20 9.32 15.41
N GLN A 33 -14.08 9.92 14.96
CA GLN A 33 -14.13 11.19 14.19
C GLN A 33 -12.92 11.38 13.26
N PRO A 34 -13.10 11.86 12.00
CA PRO A 34 -12.01 12.38 11.19
C PRO A 34 -11.47 13.72 11.76
N PRO A 35 -10.17 14.03 11.57
CA PRO A 35 -9.26 13.34 10.68
C PRO A 35 -8.54 12.16 11.34
N SER A 36 -8.49 11.02 10.62
CA SER A 36 -7.40 10.05 10.75
C SER A 36 -6.08 10.83 10.79
N PHE A 37 -5.16 10.51 11.69
CA PHE A 37 -3.85 11.17 11.74
C PHE A 37 -2.77 10.23 11.20
N GLU A 38 -1.77 10.84 10.58
CA GLU A 38 -0.56 10.14 10.15
C GLU A 38 0.33 9.91 11.37
N MET A 39 0.61 8.65 11.66
CA MET A 39 1.45 8.26 12.79
C MET A 39 2.77 7.70 12.24
N PRO A 40 3.93 8.14 12.76
CA PRO A 40 5.21 7.53 12.42
C PRO A 40 5.18 6.02 12.68
N LEU A 41 5.82 5.26 11.81
CA LEU A 41 5.95 3.82 11.95
C LEU A 41 7.35 3.47 12.45
N HIS A 42 7.40 2.59 13.45
CA HIS A 42 8.62 2.09 14.06
C HIS A 42 8.68 0.56 14.01
N CYS A 43 9.90 0.03 14.07
CA CYS A 43 10.11 -1.42 14.15
C CYS A 43 9.42 -1.98 15.40
N GLY A 44 8.60 -3.03 15.20
CA GLY A 44 7.78 -3.64 16.25
C GLY A 44 6.33 -3.16 16.29
N ASP A 45 5.99 -2.08 15.58
CA ASP A 45 4.60 -1.65 15.47
C ASP A 45 3.76 -2.71 14.75
N ARG A 46 2.50 -2.85 15.16
CA ARG A 46 1.55 -3.75 14.50
C ARG A 46 1.46 -3.39 13.02
N ASN A 47 1.50 -4.37 12.13
CA ASN A 47 1.43 -4.20 10.67
C ASN A 47 2.51 -3.24 10.13
N HIS A 48 3.70 -3.22 10.75
CA HIS A 48 4.90 -2.65 10.17
C HIS A 48 5.60 -3.72 9.30
N PHE A 49 5.76 -3.44 8.01
CA PHE A 49 6.22 -4.43 7.02
C PHE A 49 7.62 -4.15 6.46
N GLY A 50 8.47 -3.42 7.19
CA GLY A 50 9.86 -3.17 6.75
C GLY A 50 10.69 -4.45 6.58
N GLU A 51 10.34 -5.51 7.31
CA GLU A 51 10.88 -6.86 7.16
C GLU A 51 9.77 -7.82 6.68
N PRO A 52 10.12 -8.96 6.04
CA PRO A 52 9.14 -9.93 5.59
C PRO A 52 8.29 -10.45 6.76
N GLN A 53 6.99 -10.17 6.72
CA GLN A 53 6.07 -10.55 7.79
C GLN A 53 4.82 -11.23 7.23
N ARG A 54 4.36 -12.27 7.92
CA ARG A 54 3.06 -12.89 7.64
C ARG A 54 1.92 -11.90 7.89
N LEU A 55 0.87 -12.02 7.09
CA LEU A 55 -0.36 -11.25 7.30
C LEU A 55 -1.07 -11.72 8.60
N PRO A 56 -1.51 -10.80 9.47
CA PRO A 56 -2.26 -11.13 10.69
C PRO A 56 -3.62 -11.75 10.34
N SER A 57 -4.22 -12.49 11.28
CA SER A 57 -5.56 -13.07 11.09
C SER A 57 -6.69 -12.03 11.00
N GLY A 58 -6.49 -10.84 11.58
CA GLY A 58 -7.45 -9.73 11.55
C GLY A 58 -7.48 -8.95 10.24
N LEU A 59 -8.38 -7.97 10.18
CA LEU A 59 -8.46 -6.99 9.09
C LEU A 59 -7.19 -6.14 9.03
N ILE A 60 -6.70 -5.91 7.81
CA ILE A 60 -5.81 -4.80 7.48
C ILE A 60 -6.60 -3.89 6.56
N ASP A 61 -6.67 -2.61 6.91
CA ASP A 61 -7.22 -1.55 6.05
C ASP A 61 -6.50 -0.25 6.42
N HIS A 62 -5.32 -0.06 5.84
CA HIS A 62 -4.43 1.03 6.21
C HIS A 62 -3.79 1.68 4.99
N ALA A 63 -3.64 3.00 5.05
CA ALA A 63 -2.83 3.76 4.11
C ALA A 63 -1.45 4.05 4.70
N TYR A 64 -0.40 3.67 3.99
CA TYR A 64 0.99 3.90 4.36
C TYR A 64 1.55 5.07 3.56
N ALA A 65 2.32 5.93 4.22
CA ALA A 65 2.92 7.14 3.63
C ALA A 65 4.44 7.10 3.72
N GLY A 66 5.08 7.83 2.79
CA GLY A 66 6.52 7.75 2.59
C GLY A 66 6.98 6.37 2.12
N TRP A 67 6.11 5.67 1.38
CA TRP A 67 6.45 4.43 0.69
C TRP A 67 7.53 4.70 -0.37
N ASP A 68 8.50 3.81 -0.49
CA ASP A 68 9.65 3.95 -1.41
C ASP A 68 9.36 3.41 -2.83
N GLY A 69 8.10 3.09 -3.12
CA GLY A 69 7.67 2.55 -4.41
C GLY A 69 7.93 1.05 -4.58
N HIS A 70 8.49 0.37 -3.57
CA HIS A 70 8.81 -1.05 -3.63
C HIS A 70 8.00 -1.90 -2.65
N ALA A 71 7.42 -3.00 -3.13
CA ALA A 71 6.79 -3.99 -2.28
C ALA A 71 7.06 -5.41 -2.76
N ARG A 72 7.21 -6.33 -1.82
CA ARG A 72 7.41 -7.76 -2.10
C ARG A 72 6.29 -8.57 -1.47
N ILE A 73 5.80 -9.56 -2.20
CA ILE A 73 4.92 -10.62 -1.70
C ILE A 73 5.64 -11.94 -1.87
N ARG A 74 5.61 -12.80 -0.85
CA ARG A 74 6.19 -14.15 -0.89
C ARG A 74 5.12 -15.18 -0.58
N TRP A 75 5.14 -16.29 -1.32
CA TRP A 75 4.39 -17.51 -1.05
C TRP A 75 5.39 -18.65 -0.83
N PRO A 76 5.96 -18.78 0.38
CA PRO A 76 7.02 -19.76 0.66
C PRO A 76 6.66 -21.19 0.28
N SER A 77 5.43 -21.64 0.57
CA SER A 77 4.93 -22.97 0.23
C SER A 77 4.84 -23.23 -1.28
N ARG A 78 4.76 -22.17 -2.09
CA ARG A 78 4.80 -22.24 -3.55
C ARG A 78 6.20 -22.07 -4.13
N GLY A 79 7.18 -21.66 -3.32
CA GLY A 79 8.49 -21.24 -3.81
C GLY A 79 8.41 -20.06 -4.79
N LEU A 80 7.44 -19.15 -4.59
CA LEU A 80 7.20 -18.00 -5.45
C LEU A 80 7.31 -16.68 -4.68
N ALA A 81 7.79 -15.65 -5.35
CA ALA A 81 7.71 -14.27 -4.92
C ALA A 81 7.19 -13.37 -6.04
N LEU A 82 6.64 -12.23 -5.67
CA LEU A 82 6.29 -11.15 -6.55
C LEU A 82 6.96 -9.88 -6.05
N GLU A 83 7.70 -9.22 -6.92
CA GLU A 83 8.25 -7.89 -6.70
C GLU A 83 7.37 -6.86 -7.43
N MET A 84 6.92 -5.85 -6.71
CA MET A 84 6.17 -4.71 -7.22
C MET A 84 7.06 -3.47 -7.21
N ARG A 85 7.09 -2.75 -8.33
CA ARG A 85 7.67 -1.40 -8.38
C ARG A 85 6.68 -0.43 -9.02
N ALA A 86 6.40 0.66 -8.33
CA ALA A 86 5.66 1.79 -8.87
C ALA A 86 6.60 2.94 -9.22
N THR A 87 6.18 3.84 -10.11
CA THR A 87 6.92 5.06 -10.45
C THR A 87 7.14 5.96 -9.23
N ASP A 88 8.19 6.78 -9.27
CA ASP A 88 8.61 7.71 -8.19
C ASP A 88 7.48 8.64 -7.68
N SER A 89 6.44 8.87 -8.48
CA SER A 89 5.25 9.63 -8.10
C SER A 89 4.33 8.92 -7.09
N SER A 90 4.51 7.62 -6.88
CA SER A 90 3.74 6.82 -5.92
C SER A 90 4.47 6.73 -4.58
N ASN A 91 4.14 7.65 -3.66
CA ASN A 91 4.68 7.70 -2.30
C ASN A 91 3.72 7.13 -1.24
N HIS A 92 2.59 6.57 -1.66
CA HIS A 92 1.62 5.93 -0.78
C HIS A 92 1.33 4.49 -1.23
N LEU A 93 1.04 3.64 -0.25
CA LEU A 93 0.59 2.27 -0.47
C LEU A 93 -0.62 2.01 0.45
N VAL A 94 -1.77 1.68 -0.12
CA VAL A 94 -2.90 1.17 0.67
C VAL A 94 -2.79 -0.34 0.74
N VAL A 95 -2.92 -0.90 1.94
CA VAL A 95 -2.95 -2.34 2.16
C VAL A 95 -4.30 -2.72 2.72
N TYR A 96 -5.01 -3.55 1.98
CA TYR A 96 -6.27 -4.15 2.41
C TYR A 96 -6.15 -5.67 2.46
N SER A 97 -6.53 -6.28 3.56
CA SER A 97 -6.70 -7.72 3.66
C SER A 97 -7.85 -8.05 4.61
N PRO A 98 -8.90 -8.73 4.15
CA PRO A 98 -10.03 -9.06 5.01
C PRO A 98 -9.60 -10.00 6.15
N PRO A 99 -10.38 -10.11 7.23
CA PRO A 99 -10.14 -11.12 8.25
C PRO A 99 -10.07 -12.52 7.64
N GLN A 100 -9.25 -13.40 8.22
CA GLN A 100 -9.01 -14.75 7.69
C GLN A 100 -10.29 -15.61 7.62
N GLN A 101 -11.32 -15.29 8.40
CA GLN A 101 -12.62 -15.96 8.39
C GLN A 101 -13.50 -15.58 7.18
N ALA A 102 -13.11 -14.58 6.38
CA ALA A 102 -13.78 -14.26 5.13
C ALA A 102 -13.56 -15.37 4.08
N THR A 103 -14.56 -15.62 3.24
CA THR A 103 -14.65 -16.81 2.35
C THR A 103 -13.58 -16.89 1.26
N HIS A 104 -12.76 -15.86 1.06
CA HIS A 104 -11.66 -15.84 0.10
C HIS A 104 -10.43 -15.12 0.67
N GLY A 105 -9.28 -15.82 0.67
CA GLY A 105 -8.00 -15.25 1.10
C GLY A 105 -7.37 -14.39 0.01
N PHE A 106 -7.38 -13.08 0.18
CA PHE A 106 -6.63 -12.15 -0.66
C PHE A 106 -5.95 -11.04 0.15
N VAL A 107 -5.02 -10.35 -0.50
CA VAL A 107 -4.45 -9.08 -0.03
C VAL A 107 -4.33 -8.13 -1.23
N CYS A 108 -4.67 -6.87 -1.02
CA CYS A 108 -4.48 -5.80 -1.99
C CYS A 108 -3.30 -4.94 -1.53
N LEU A 109 -2.36 -4.70 -2.44
CA LEU A 109 -1.26 -3.75 -2.25
C LEU A 109 -1.45 -2.70 -3.33
N GLU A 110 -1.96 -1.55 -2.93
CA GLU A 110 -2.50 -0.55 -3.84
C GLU A 110 -1.55 0.64 -3.92
N PRO A 111 -0.73 0.74 -4.98
CA PRO A 111 0.09 1.93 -5.19
C PRO A 111 -0.83 3.12 -5.53
N VAL A 112 -0.68 4.22 -4.80
CA VAL A 112 -1.46 5.45 -4.97
C VAL A 112 -0.54 6.67 -4.96
N THR A 113 -0.80 7.64 -5.84
CA THR A 113 0.02 8.86 -5.97
C THR A 113 -0.26 9.89 -4.88
N HIS A 114 -1.30 9.70 -4.08
CA HIS A 114 -1.76 10.68 -3.12
C HIS A 114 -2.32 10.03 -1.86
N ARG A 115 -2.43 10.84 -0.82
CA ARG A 115 -3.06 10.48 0.43
C ARG A 115 -4.58 10.31 0.27
N ASN A 116 -5.16 9.40 1.05
CA ASN A 116 -6.61 9.38 1.28
C ASN A 116 -7.12 10.74 1.81
N GLY A 117 -8.18 11.27 1.19
CA GLY A 117 -8.74 12.57 1.55
C GLY A 117 -7.95 13.78 1.08
N ALA A 118 -6.98 13.63 0.16
CA ALA A 118 -6.12 14.72 -0.32
C ALA A 118 -6.91 15.96 -0.81
N HIS A 119 -8.08 15.80 -1.43
CA HIS A 119 -8.89 16.92 -1.92
C HIS A 119 -9.41 17.86 -0.82
N ILE A 120 -9.64 17.35 0.40
CA ILE A 120 -10.15 18.14 1.53
C ILE A 120 -9.03 18.57 2.49
N ALA A 121 -7.78 18.23 2.18
CA ALA A 121 -6.64 18.67 2.97
C ALA A 121 -6.36 20.16 2.75
N ALA A 122 -5.63 20.78 3.69
CA ALA A 122 -5.27 22.20 3.63
C ALA A 122 -4.44 22.55 2.37
N ASP A 123 -3.56 21.63 1.94
CA ASP A 123 -2.83 21.74 0.68
C ASP A 123 -2.91 20.40 -0.09
N PRO A 124 -3.87 20.25 -1.00
CA PRO A 124 -4.08 19.03 -1.77
C PRO A 124 -2.86 18.61 -2.60
N LEU A 125 -2.04 19.56 -3.07
CA LEU A 125 -0.89 19.27 -3.92
C LEU A 125 0.27 18.70 -3.10
N VAL A 126 0.48 19.21 -1.89
CA VAL A 126 1.44 18.62 -0.94
C VAL A 126 1.02 17.20 -0.52
N GLN A 127 -0.28 16.88 -0.58
CA GLN A 127 -0.78 15.53 -0.32
C GLN A 127 -0.67 14.56 -1.53
N GLY A 128 0.02 14.95 -2.60
CA GLY A 128 0.32 14.11 -3.76
C GLY A 128 -0.64 14.25 -4.94
N LEU A 129 -1.62 15.15 -4.86
CA LEU A 129 -2.42 15.49 -6.05
C LEU A 129 -1.61 16.35 -7.01
N VAL A 130 -1.82 16.16 -8.31
CA VAL A 130 -1.17 16.90 -9.38
C VAL A 130 -2.20 17.77 -10.09
N GLU A 131 -1.92 19.06 -10.22
CA GLU A 131 -2.76 19.92 -11.05
C GLU A 131 -2.45 19.67 -12.54
N LEU A 132 -3.47 19.21 -13.28
CA LEU A 132 -3.40 19.13 -14.74
C LEU A 132 -4.17 20.29 -15.38
N ARG A 133 -3.47 20.98 -16.29
CA ARG A 133 -4.02 21.96 -17.24
C ARG A 133 -4.38 21.27 -18.56
N ARG A 134 -5.10 21.97 -19.42
CA ARG A 134 -5.47 21.48 -20.75
C ARG A 134 -4.24 21.02 -21.53
N GLY A 135 -4.24 19.77 -21.98
CA GLY A 135 -3.15 19.16 -22.75
C GLY A 135 -2.05 18.51 -21.91
N GLN A 136 -2.10 18.61 -20.58
CA GLN A 136 -1.20 17.87 -19.70
C GLN A 136 -1.75 16.47 -19.40
N HIS A 137 -0.85 15.55 -19.08
CA HIS A 137 -1.16 14.17 -18.70
C HIS A 137 -0.47 13.83 -17.38
N LEU A 138 -0.95 12.77 -16.74
CA LEU A 138 -0.36 12.16 -15.56
C LEU A 138 -0.30 10.66 -15.83
N GLU A 139 0.83 10.03 -15.50
CA GLU A 139 1.05 8.60 -15.68
C GLU A 139 1.47 7.93 -14.36
N LEU A 140 0.99 6.70 -14.16
CA LEU A 140 1.40 5.79 -13.09
C LEU A 140 1.75 4.49 -13.78
N GLU A 141 3.01 4.10 -13.68
CA GLU A 141 3.47 2.80 -14.14
C GLU A 141 3.73 1.92 -12.93
N VAL A 142 3.30 0.66 -13.03
CA VAL A 142 3.53 -0.36 -12.01
C VAL A 142 3.99 -1.62 -12.72
N SER A 143 5.15 -2.12 -12.31
CA SER A 143 5.68 -3.40 -12.75
C SER A 143 5.47 -4.46 -11.68
N LEU A 144 5.03 -5.65 -12.09
CA LEU A 144 4.85 -6.81 -11.25
C LEU A 144 5.69 -7.95 -11.84
N VAL A 145 6.71 -8.38 -11.11
CA VAL A 145 7.65 -9.41 -11.57
C VAL A 145 7.53 -10.62 -10.65
N VAL A 146 7.09 -11.75 -11.21
CA VAL A 146 7.06 -13.03 -10.49
C VAL A 146 8.41 -13.71 -10.62
N THR A 147 8.97 -14.14 -9.50
CA THR A 147 10.24 -14.84 -9.42
C THR A 147 10.11 -16.13 -8.61
N SER A 148 11.06 -17.04 -8.77
CA SER A 148 11.22 -18.16 -7.85
C SER A 148 11.79 -17.65 -6.52
N ASP A 149 11.19 -18.04 -5.42
CA ASP A 149 11.64 -17.74 -4.05
C ASP A 149 12.42 -18.94 -3.50
N LEU A 150 13.55 -19.25 -4.16
CA LEU A 150 14.46 -20.29 -3.67
C LEU A 150 15.23 -19.72 -2.47
N ILE A 151 15.07 -20.39 -1.32
CA ILE A 151 15.78 -20.13 -0.07
C ILE A 151 17.28 -20.30 -0.26
#